data_AF-A0A3M1VUZ9-F1
#
_entry.id   AF-A0A3M1VUZ9-F1
#
_cell.length_a   1.000
_cell.length_b   1.000
_cell.length_c   1.000
_cell.angle_alpha   90.00
_cell.angle_beta   90.00
_cell.angle_gamma   90.00
#
_symmetry.space_group_name_H-M   'P 1'
#
loop_
_entity.id
_entity.type
_entity.pdbx_description
1 polymer ?
#
loop_
_entity_poly.entity_id
_entity_poly.type
_entity_poly.pdbx_seq_one_letter_code
_entity_poly.pdbx_strand_id
1 'polypeptide(L)'
;MFTFRETVLVPAAVVDAANRLGTSRLFYVRVFDDGAGSATGAIELRITGGAASGFSVEREALAFENGRVIEVVAVGEDVRAVARLNLSGSGLLRAVWEMADPAGVSGDPVYRPLLTVRRWVTGRRAIELRSPPLPTHLAGLHLVRLRITDPATAFEPPFVRYVVRGEEERAPDRLHVWSPAAGAILRAGTRFGWEAIPGARVYKLEIWDAGAGGRRVAGVVIGSDHTEVELSDVTRSRLTPGRTYTWLVRAIDAAGRVVAQSEVRTLVVPHYDAPLAGER
;
A
#
# COMPACT_ATOMS: atom_id res chain seq x y z
N MET A 1 -14.37 2.14 -71.32
CA MET A 1 -13.81 2.84 -70.14
C MET A 1 -13.27 1.78 -69.20
N PHE A 2 -11.96 1.76 -68.97
CA PHE A 2 -11.34 0.80 -68.06
C PHE A 2 -11.34 1.37 -66.64
N THR A 3 -11.60 0.53 -65.65
CA THR A 3 -11.59 0.91 -64.23
C THR A 3 -10.64 -0.01 -63.48
N PHE A 4 -9.68 0.58 -62.78
CA PHE A 4 -8.72 -0.13 -61.95
C PHE A 4 -9.03 0.16 -60.48
N ARG A 5 -9.02 -0.88 -59.65
CA ARG A 5 -9.19 -0.77 -58.20
C ARG A 5 -7.98 -1.37 -57.51
N GLU A 6 -7.31 -0.57 -56.70
CA GLU A 6 -6.15 -0.97 -55.92
C GLU A 6 -6.42 -0.68 -54.44
N THR A 7 -5.78 -1.44 -53.55
CA THR A 7 -5.72 -1.14 -52.12
C THR A 7 -4.26 -0.97 -51.74
N VAL A 8 -3.92 0.19 -51.19
CA VAL A 8 -2.54 0.55 -50.84
C VAL A 8 -2.43 0.66 -49.34
N LEU A 9 -1.46 -0.05 -48.77
CA LEU A 9 -1.05 0.14 -47.38
C LEU A 9 -0.05 1.30 -47.32
N VAL A 10 -0.34 2.32 -46.53
CA VAL A 10 0.62 3.41 -46.27
C VAL A 10 1.46 3.01 -45.04
N PRO A 11 2.77 2.78 -45.19
CA PRO A 11 3.62 2.41 -44.05
C PRO A 11 3.74 3.56 -43.05
N ALA A 12 3.87 3.24 -41.76
CA ALA A 12 4.04 4.23 -40.68
C ALA A 12 5.24 5.15 -40.93
N ALA A 13 6.35 4.63 -41.48
CA ALA A 13 7.55 5.42 -41.79
C ALA A 13 7.28 6.58 -42.78
N VAL A 14 6.27 6.47 -43.65
CA VAL A 14 5.87 7.54 -44.58
C VAL A 14 5.13 8.65 -43.83
N VAL A 15 4.30 8.28 -42.87
CA VAL A 15 3.61 9.22 -41.97
C VAL A 15 4.63 9.93 -41.07
N ASP A 16 5.59 9.19 -40.52
CA ASP A 16 6.67 9.76 -39.69
C ASP A 16 7.57 10.72 -40.48
N ALA A 17 7.88 10.39 -41.74
CA ALA A 17 8.63 11.28 -42.63
C ALA A 17 7.85 12.57 -42.95
N ALA A 18 6.55 12.46 -43.24
CA ALA A 18 5.68 13.62 -43.47
C ALA A 18 5.62 14.55 -42.24
N ASN A 19 5.50 13.97 -41.05
CA ASN A 19 5.50 14.72 -39.79
C ASN A 19 6.85 15.43 -39.55
N ARG A 20 7.99 14.77 -39.80
CA ARG A 20 9.33 15.40 -39.71
C ARG A 20 9.52 16.56 -40.69
N LEU A 21 8.87 16.48 -41.85
CA LEU A 21 8.86 17.52 -42.88
C LEU A 21 7.80 18.60 -42.64
N GLY A 22 7.00 18.50 -41.58
CA GLY A 22 5.96 19.46 -41.24
C GLY A 22 4.76 19.47 -42.19
N THR A 23 4.52 18.40 -42.94
CA THR A 23 3.39 18.30 -43.88
C THR A 23 2.33 17.31 -43.39
N SER A 24 1.06 17.69 -43.53
CA SER A 24 -0.12 16.85 -43.27
C SER A 24 -0.77 16.33 -44.55
N ARG A 25 -0.12 16.54 -45.70
CA ARG A 25 -0.61 16.18 -47.02
C ARG A 25 0.37 15.21 -47.67
N LEU A 26 -0.16 14.05 -48.06
CA LEU A 26 0.55 13.04 -48.84
C LEU A 26 -0.12 12.93 -50.20
N PHE A 27 0.67 12.72 -51.25
CA PHE A 27 0.15 12.40 -52.57
C PHE A 27 0.51 10.96 -52.89
N TYR A 28 -0.51 10.14 -53.15
CA TYR A 28 -0.29 8.86 -53.80
C TYR A 28 -0.40 9.07 -55.30
N VAL A 29 0.70 8.83 -56.02
CA VAL A 29 0.81 9.03 -57.46
C VAL A 29 1.04 7.68 -58.13
N ARG A 30 0.26 7.39 -59.16
CA ARG A 30 0.38 6.17 -59.96
C ARG A 30 0.51 6.53 -61.43
N VAL A 31 1.47 5.89 -62.10
CA VAL A 31 1.65 5.95 -63.54
C VAL A 31 1.15 4.64 -64.14
N PHE A 32 0.30 4.75 -65.15
CA PHE A 32 -0.19 3.65 -65.96
C PHE A 32 0.45 3.78 -67.34
N ASP A 33 1.10 2.71 -67.79
CA ASP A 33 1.78 2.65 -69.08
C ASP A 33 1.34 1.36 -69.77
N ASP A 34 0.86 1.47 -71.00
CA ASP A 34 0.41 0.34 -71.83
C ASP A 34 1.36 0.02 -72.99
N GLY A 35 2.54 0.65 -73.02
CA GLY A 35 3.54 0.52 -74.08
C GLY A 35 3.27 1.41 -75.30
N ALA A 36 2.09 2.02 -75.42
CA ALA A 36 1.74 2.97 -76.47
C ALA A 36 1.56 4.40 -75.92
N GLY A 37 1.26 4.56 -74.63
CA GLY A 37 1.19 5.84 -73.93
C GLY A 37 1.15 5.69 -72.42
N SER A 38 1.32 6.81 -71.71
CA SER A 38 1.29 6.85 -70.25
C SER A 38 0.23 7.83 -69.72
N ALA A 39 -0.43 7.47 -68.63
CA ALA A 39 -1.33 8.34 -67.89
C ALA A 39 -0.98 8.36 -66.38
N THR A 40 -1.07 9.54 -65.76
CA THR A 40 -0.78 9.71 -64.33
C THR A 40 -2.06 10.04 -63.57
N GLY A 41 -2.33 9.26 -62.51
CA GLY A 41 -3.36 9.55 -61.52
C GLY A 41 -2.75 9.94 -60.19
N ALA A 42 -3.32 10.93 -59.53
CA ALA A 42 -2.89 11.34 -58.18
C ALA A 42 -4.11 11.52 -57.27
N ILE A 43 -3.96 11.14 -56.01
CA ILE A 43 -4.93 11.42 -54.95
C ILE A 43 -4.23 12.07 -53.76
N GLU A 44 -4.82 13.16 -53.25
CA GLU A 44 -4.41 13.77 -52.00
C GLU A 44 -4.96 12.95 -50.83
N LEU A 45 -4.05 12.47 -49.99
CA LEU A 45 -4.33 11.83 -48.71
C LEU A 45 -4.08 12.87 -47.62
N ARG A 46 -5.15 13.30 -46.95
CA ARG A 46 -5.04 14.20 -45.79
C ARG A 46 -4.83 13.39 -44.52
N ILE A 47 -3.80 13.72 -43.76
CA ILE A 47 -3.60 13.19 -42.42
C ILE A 47 -4.56 13.97 -41.49
N THR A 48 -5.67 13.35 -41.10
CA THR A 48 -6.72 13.99 -40.27
C THR A 48 -6.80 13.39 -38.87
N GLY A 49 -6.97 14.26 -37.85
CA GLY A 49 -7.07 13.91 -36.43
C GLY A 49 -5.72 13.75 -35.71
N GLY A 50 -5.74 13.34 -34.44
CA GLY A 50 -4.54 13.05 -33.63
C GLY A 50 -3.63 11.94 -34.16
N ALA A 51 -3.78 11.54 -35.43
CA ALA A 51 -2.81 10.76 -36.20
C ALA A 51 -1.79 11.64 -36.97
N ALA A 52 -2.04 12.96 -37.08
CA ALA A 52 -1.03 13.95 -37.50
C ALA A 52 -0.07 14.31 -36.36
N SER A 53 -0.55 14.22 -35.12
CA SER A 53 0.28 14.02 -33.93
C SER A 53 0.74 12.57 -33.93
N GLY A 54 2.00 12.28 -33.62
CA GLY A 54 2.43 10.90 -33.40
C GLY A 54 1.57 10.19 -32.35
N PHE A 55 1.68 8.87 -32.26
CA PHE A 55 0.99 8.07 -31.24
C PHE A 55 1.26 8.62 -29.82
N SER A 56 0.22 9.01 -29.10
CA SER A 56 0.31 9.61 -27.76
C SER A 56 -0.75 9.05 -26.81
N VAL A 57 -0.47 9.17 -25.50
CA VAL A 57 -1.48 8.99 -24.46
C VAL A 57 -1.90 10.37 -23.96
N GLU A 58 -3.17 10.70 -24.13
CA GLU A 58 -3.74 12.00 -23.80
C GLU A 58 -4.18 12.09 -22.34
N ARG A 59 -4.67 10.96 -21.81
CA ARG A 59 -5.14 10.87 -20.44
C ARG A 59 -5.04 9.44 -19.94
N GLU A 60 -4.68 9.32 -18.68
CA GLU A 60 -4.80 8.12 -17.89
C GLU A 60 -5.74 8.35 -16.69
N ALA A 61 -6.62 7.40 -16.43
CA ALA A 61 -7.41 7.35 -15.21
C ALA A 61 -7.32 5.96 -14.60
N LEU A 62 -7.01 5.88 -13.31
CA LEU A 62 -6.97 4.63 -12.56
C LEU A 62 -8.13 4.55 -11.56
N ALA A 63 -8.71 3.37 -11.45
CA ALA A 63 -9.68 2.98 -10.43
C ALA A 63 -9.56 1.48 -10.14
N PHE A 64 -10.18 0.98 -9.09
CA PHE A 64 -10.45 -0.45 -8.91
C PHE A 64 -11.63 -0.89 -9.79
N GLU A 65 -11.86 -2.19 -9.90
CA GLU A 65 -12.93 -2.75 -10.74
C GLU A 65 -14.33 -2.25 -10.37
N ASN A 66 -14.54 -1.81 -9.13
CA ASN A 66 -15.78 -1.20 -8.65
C ASN A 66 -15.87 0.32 -8.93
N GLY A 67 -14.88 0.91 -9.61
CA GLY A 67 -14.82 2.33 -9.96
C GLY A 67 -14.25 3.25 -8.87
N ARG A 68 -13.88 2.73 -7.70
CA ARG A 68 -13.28 3.52 -6.61
C ARG A 68 -11.80 3.77 -6.83
N VAL A 69 -11.26 4.82 -6.22
CA VAL A 69 -9.82 5.12 -6.23
C VAL A 69 -9.12 4.73 -4.93
N ILE A 70 -9.89 4.38 -3.90
CA ILE A 70 -9.44 3.83 -2.63
C ILE A 70 -10.28 2.59 -2.32
N GLU A 71 -9.64 1.48 -1.96
CA GLU A 71 -10.32 0.25 -1.54
C GLU A 71 -9.84 -0.24 -0.17
N VAL A 72 -10.71 -0.93 0.55
CA VAL A 72 -10.36 -1.64 1.79
C VAL A 72 -10.68 -3.11 1.57
N VAL A 73 -9.66 -3.96 1.66
CA VAL A 73 -9.75 -5.38 1.31
C VAL A 73 -9.34 -6.25 2.49
N ALA A 74 -9.94 -7.43 2.63
CA ALA A 74 -9.50 -8.43 3.58
C ALA A 74 -8.25 -9.17 3.08
N VAL A 75 -7.51 -9.81 4.00
CA VAL A 75 -6.41 -10.71 3.62
C VAL A 75 -6.95 -11.82 2.71
N GLY A 76 -6.30 -12.03 1.57
CA GLY A 76 -6.68 -13.07 0.61
C GLY A 76 -7.85 -12.71 -0.32
N GLU A 77 -8.44 -11.53 -0.18
CA GLU A 77 -9.45 -11.02 -1.13
C GLU A 77 -8.81 -10.72 -2.49
N ASP A 78 -9.50 -11.06 -3.59
CA ASP A 78 -9.06 -10.70 -4.95
C ASP A 78 -9.46 -9.26 -5.26
N VAL A 79 -8.47 -8.44 -5.60
CA VAL A 79 -8.68 -7.03 -5.97
C VAL A 79 -7.79 -6.67 -7.14
N ARG A 80 -8.33 -5.88 -8.07
CA ARG A 80 -7.65 -5.48 -9.31
C ARG A 80 -7.87 -4.01 -9.60
N ALA A 81 -6.84 -3.39 -10.16
CA ALA A 81 -6.90 -2.04 -10.70
C ALA A 81 -7.20 -2.07 -12.21
N VAL A 82 -7.85 -1.02 -12.69
CA VAL A 82 -8.20 -0.77 -14.08
C VAL A 82 -7.67 0.61 -14.46
N ALA A 83 -6.83 0.65 -15.49
CA ALA A 83 -6.38 1.87 -16.12
C ALA A 83 -7.20 2.11 -17.40
N ARG A 84 -7.87 3.26 -17.47
CA ARG A 84 -8.58 3.73 -18.66
C ARG A 84 -7.74 4.79 -19.37
N LEU A 85 -7.36 4.51 -20.61
CA LEU A 85 -6.46 5.36 -21.40
C LEU A 85 -7.20 5.99 -22.58
N ASN A 86 -7.09 7.31 -22.70
CA ASN A 86 -7.46 8.02 -23.91
C ASN A 86 -6.18 8.23 -24.75
N LEU A 87 -6.26 7.88 -26.03
CA LEU A 87 -5.10 7.78 -26.92
C LEU A 87 -5.35 8.59 -28.19
N SER A 88 -4.28 9.08 -28.80
CA SER A 88 -4.29 9.63 -30.16
C SER A 88 -3.39 8.82 -31.09
N GLY A 89 -3.68 8.80 -32.38
CA GLY A 89 -2.92 8.02 -33.37
C GLY A 89 -3.02 6.50 -33.16
N SER A 90 -2.07 5.75 -33.71
CA SER A 90 -1.96 4.29 -33.51
C SER A 90 -0.51 3.90 -33.33
N GLY A 91 -0.24 3.01 -32.38
CA GLY A 91 1.13 2.64 -32.05
C GLY A 91 1.21 1.51 -31.04
N LEU A 92 2.45 1.18 -30.67
CA LEU A 92 2.75 0.18 -29.65
C LEU A 92 2.77 0.85 -28.28
N LEU A 93 1.83 0.50 -27.42
CA LEU A 93 1.88 0.89 -26.01
C LEU A 93 2.81 -0.05 -25.25
N ARG A 94 3.77 0.52 -24.51
CA ARG A 94 4.58 -0.18 -23.51
C ARG A 94 4.36 0.43 -22.14
N ALA A 95 3.92 -0.38 -21.19
CA ALA A 95 3.67 0.06 -19.83
C ALA A 95 3.98 -1.06 -18.83
N VAL A 96 4.08 -0.71 -17.55
CA VAL A 96 4.34 -1.67 -16.47
C VAL A 96 3.39 -1.37 -15.33
N TRP A 97 2.60 -2.36 -14.91
CA TRP A 97 1.88 -2.30 -13.65
C TRP A 97 2.88 -2.39 -12.51
N GLU A 98 2.80 -1.47 -11.56
CA GLU A 98 3.68 -1.39 -10.41
C GLU A 98 2.89 -1.23 -9.13
N MET A 99 3.47 -1.69 -8.02
CA MET A 99 2.89 -1.55 -6.70
C MET A 99 3.97 -1.21 -5.66
N ALA A 100 3.62 -0.40 -4.67
CA ALA A 100 4.43 -0.15 -3.48
C ALA A 100 3.79 -0.85 -2.26
N ASP A 101 4.62 -1.59 -1.51
CA ASP A 101 4.25 -2.27 -0.27
C ASP A 101 4.13 -1.29 0.92
N PRO A 102 3.44 -1.64 2.02
CA PRO A 102 3.25 -0.78 3.17
C PRO A 102 4.54 -0.22 3.77
N ALA A 103 5.58 -1.05 3.84
CA ALA A 103 6.90 -0.65 4.33
C ALA A 103 7.55 0.43 3.43
N GLY A 104 7.26 0.42 2.13
CA GLY A 104 7.74 1.42 1.18
C GLY A 104 6.93 2.71 1.18
N VAL A 105 5.69 2.71 1.72
CA VAL A 105 4.81 3.88 1.73
C VAL A 105 5.03 4.78 2.96
N SER A 106 5.67 4.28 4.03
CA SER A 106 6.00 5.08 5.22
C SER A 106 7.08 6.16 5.01
N GLY A 107 7.63 6.26 3.80
CA GLY A 107 8.58 7.29 3.34
C GLY A 107 8.36 7.59 1.86
N ASP A 108 9.43 7.56 1.04
CA ASP A 108 9.30 7.63 -0.42
C ASP A 108 8.83 6.29 -0.99
N PRO A 109 7.69 6.24 -1.72
CA PRO A 109 7.15 5.00 -2.27
C PRO A 109 8.13 4.26 -3.17
N VAL A 110 8.56 3.07 -2.73
CA VAL A 110 9.37 2.14 -3.53
C VAL A 110 8.44 1.23 -4.34
N TYR A 111 8.41 1.43 -5.66
CA TYR A 111 7.57 0.66 -6.57
C TYR A 111 8.29 -0.58 -7.12
N ARG A 112 7.62 -1.74 -7.07
CA ARG A 112 8.05 -2.99 -7.72
C ARG A 112 7.14 -3.33 -8.91
N PRO A 113 7.68 -3.91 -9.99
CA PRO A 113 6.89 -4.33 -11.14
C PRO A 113 6.02 -5.55 -10.82
N LEU A 114 4.79 -5.55 -11.35
CA LEU A 114 3.83 -6.66 -11.28
C LEU A 114 3.60 -7.32 -12.64
N LEU A 115 3.42 -6.51 -13.69
CA LEU A 115 3.13 -7.01 -15.04
C LEU A 115 3.56 -6.01 -16.10
N THR A 116 4.31 -6.48 -17.10
CA THR A 116 4.65 -5.69 -18.29
C THR A 116 3.56 -5.83 -19.36
N VAL A 117 3.11 -4.70 -19.90
CA VAL A 117 2.10 -4.60 -20.96
C VAL A 117 2.79 -4.17 -22.26
N ARG A 118 2.62 -4.95 -23.33
CA ARG A 118 3.04 -4.59 -24.69
C ARG A 118 1.89 -4.85 -25.66
N ARG A 119 1.24 -3.80 -26.16
CA ARG A 119 0.01 -3.94 -26.96
C ARG A 119 -0.07 -2.91 -28.07
N TRP A 120 -0.40 -3.35 -29.28
CA TRP A 120 -0.78 -2.46 -30.37
C TRP A 120 -2.18 -1.90 -30.12
N VAL A 121 -2.31 -0.58 -30.16
CA VAL A 121 -3.54 0.14 -29.80
C VAL A 121 -3.84 1.25 -30.81
N THR A 122 -5.11 1.64 -30.87
CA THR A 122 -5.60 2.68 -31.80
C THR A 122 -6.41 3.71 -31.02
N GLY A 123 -6.16 5.00 -31.26
CA GLY A 123 -6.80 6.15 -30.60
C GLY A 123 -8.23 6.46 -31.03
N ARG A 124 -8.97 5.49 -31.57
CA ARG A 124 -10.38 5.68 -31.95
C ARG A 124 -11.32 5.66 -30.75
N ARG A 125 -10.93 5.00 -29.66
CA ARG A 125 -11.69 4.87 -28.41
C ARG A 125 -10.76 4.70 -27.24
N ALA A 126 -11.26 5.04 -26.06
CA ALA A 126 -10.59 4.70 -24.82
C ALA A 126 -10.39 3.19 -24.72
N ILE A 127 -9.26 2.78 -24.14
CA ILE A 127 -8.99 1.37 -23.83
C ILE A 127 -8.91 1.17 -22.33
N GLU A 128 -9.18 -0.06 -21.89
CA GLU A 128 -8.99 -0.47 -20.51
C GLU A 128 -7.90 -1.54 -20.43
N LEU A 129 -7.02 -1.37 -19.46
CA LEU A 129 -6.01 -2.35 -19.07
C LEU A 129 -6.28 -2.74 -17.62
N ARG A 130 -6.28 -4.04 -17.35
CA ARG A 130 -6.47 -4.58 -15.99
C ARG A 130 -5.13 -5.00 -15.42
N SER A 131 -4.95 -4.81 -14.12
CA SER A 131 -3.81 -5.35 -13.39
C SER A 131 -3.94 -6.87 -13.20
N PRO A 132 -2.83 -7.58 -12.90
CA PRO A 132 -2.94 -8.89 -12.23
C PRO A 132 -3.67 -8.75 -10.88
N PRO A 133 -4.08 -9.87 -10.23
CA PRO A 133 -4.52 -9.84 -8.83
C PRO A 133 -3.49 -9.09 -8.00
N LEU A 134 -3.95 -8.14 -7.20
CA LEU A 134 -3.07 -7.39 -6.32
C LEU A 134 -2.79 -8.20 -5.05
N PRO A 135 -1.53 -8.31 -4.60
CA PRO A 135 -1.20 -9.00 -3.36
C PRO A 135 -1.94 -8.44 -2.13
N THR A 136 -2.71 -9.28 -1.44
CA THR A 136 -3.44 -8.93 -0.21
C THR A 136 -2.92 -9.67 1.02
N HIS A 137 -1.70 -10.17 0.97
CA HIS A 137 -1.07 -10.95 2.03
C HIS A 137 -0.43 -10.12 3.16
N LEU A 138 -0.02 -8.89 2.88
CA LEU A 138 0.58 -7.99 3.87
C LEU A 138 -0.46 -6.97 4.28
N ALA A 139 -0.65 -6.77 5.58
CA ALA A 139 -1.55 -5.75 6.09
C ALA A 139 -0.96 -4.34 5.86
N GLY A 140 -1.83 -3.36 5.61
CA GLY A 140 -1.46 -1.94 5.50
C GLY A 140 -1.77 -1.31 4.14
N LEU A 141 -1.31 -0.06 3.98
CA LEU A 141 -1.56 0.75 2.79
C LEU A 141 -0.63 0.37 1.65
N HIS A 142 -1.20 0.06 0.50
CA HIS A 142 -0.48 -0.21 -0.74
C HIS A 142 -0.87 0.82 -1.81
N LEU A 143 0.07 1.15 -2.69
CA LEU A 143 -0.16 2.03 -3.84
C LEU A 143 -0.03 1.21 -5.13
N VAL A 144 -0.87 1.47 -6.12
CA VAL A 144 -0.81 0.82 -7.44
C VAL A 144 -0.85 1.87 -8.53
N ARG A 145 0.03 1.73 -9.53
CA ARG A 145 0.04 2.56 -10.73
C ARG A 145 0.32 1.74 -11.99
N LEU A 146 -0.04 2.29 -13.13
CA LEU A 146 0.44 1.83 -14.43
C LEU A 146 1.48 2.85 -14.92
N ARG A 147 2.75 2.46 -14.96
CA ARG A 147 3.81 3.33 -15.49
C ARG A 147 3.93 3.13 -16.99
N ILE A 148 3.48 4.11 -17.76
CA ILE A 148 3.64 4.13 -19.22
C ILE A 148 5.10 4.49 -19.53
N THR A 149 5.75 3.69 -20.37
CA THR A 149 7.16 3.86 -20.77
C THR A 149 7.32 4.33 -22.20
N ASP A 150 6.35 3.98 -23.06
CA ASP A 150 6.30 4.39 -24.46
C ASP A 150 4.83 4.38 -24.89
N PRO A 151 4.28 5.49 -25.41
CA PRO A 151 4.95 6.75 -25.70
C PRO A 151 5.23 7.56 -24.42
N ALA A 152 6.11 8.56 -24.52
CA ALA A 152 6.34 9.49 -23.41
C ALA A 152 5.06 10.25 -23.05
N THR A 153 4.79 10.40 -21.75
CA THR A 153 3.60 11.07 -21.23
C THR A 153 3.95 12.44 -20.65
N ALA A 154 3.11 13.44 -20.89
CA ALA A 154 3.27 14.80 -20.38
C ALA A 154 2.50 15.06 -19.07
N PHE A 155 1.98 14.02 -18.44
CA PHE A 155 1.22 14.08 -17.19
C PHE A 155 1.87 13.23 -16.11
N GLU A 156 1.62 13.59 -14.85
CA GLU A 156 2.03 12.80 -13.70
C GLU A 156 1.20 11.49 -13.64
N PRO A 157 1.83 10.31 -13.55
CA PRO A 157 1.12 9.05 -13.49
C PRO A 157 0.20 8.97 -12.26
N PRO A 158 -1.12 8.74 -12.43
CA PRO A 158 -2.01 8.57 -11.30
C PRO A 158 -1.79 7.23 -10.63
N PHE A 159 -2.24 7.13 -9.38
CA PHE A 159 -2.20 5.90 -8.60
C PHE A 159 -3.46 5.73 -7.76
N VAL A 160 -3.79 4.47 -7.45
CA VAL A 160 -4.88 4.09 -6.55
C VAL A 160 -4.32 3.49 -5.27
N ARG A 161 -5.14 3.49 -4.22
CA ARG A 161 -4.74 3.04 -2.88
C ARG A 161 -5.60 1.88 -2.45
N TYR A 162 -5.01 0.79 -1.96
CA TYR A 162 -5.79 -0.22 -1.24
C TYR A 162 -5.19 -0.47 0.13
N VAL A 163 -6.06 -0.63 1.11
CA VAL A 163 -5.67 -0.98 2.48
C VAL A 163 -6.08 -2.42 2.70
N VAL A 164 -5.07 -3.27 2.89
CA VAL A 164 -5.31 -4.64 3.35
C VAL A 164 -5.52 -4.56 4.85
N ARG A 165 -6.74 -4.87 5.30
CA ARG A 165 -6.99 -5.08 6.72
C ARG A 165 -6.14 -6.26 7.16
N GLY A 166 -5.40 -6.12 8.24
CA GLY A 166 -4.88 -7.30 8.93
C GLY A 166 -6.05 -8.21 9.32
N GLU A 167 -5.75 -9.47 9.65
CA GLU A 167 -6.72 -10.26 10.43
C GLU A 167 -7.26 -9.34 11.53
N GLU A 168 -8.59 -9.24 11.64
CA GLU A 168 -9.21 -8.45 12.68
C GLU A 168 -8.51 -8.80 13.99
N GLU A 169 -7.71 -7.87 14.51
CA GLU A 169 -7.18 -7.95 15.86
C GLU A 169 -8.41 -7.75 16.74
N ARG A 170 -9.16 -8.86 16.91
CA ARG A 170 -10.34 -8.92 17.76
C ARG A 170 -9.93 -8.25 19.04
N ALA A 171 -10.64 -7.18 19.42
CA ALA A 171 -10.31 -6.43 20.60
C ALA A 171 -10.08 -7.45 21.74
N PRO A 172 -8.92 -7.39 22.41
CA PRO A 172 -8.56 -8.44 23.34
C PRO A 172 -9.65 -8.54 24.40
N ASP A 173 -10.01 -9.76 24.75
CA ASP A 173 -11.01 -10.01 25.78
C ASP A 173 -10.55 -9.37 27.10
N ARG A 174 -11.49 -9.05 27.99
CA ARG A 174 -11.13 -8.46 29.28
C ARG A 174 -10.51 -9.54 30.17
N LEU A 175 -9.29 -9.30 30.63
CA LEU A 175 -8.60 -10.10 31.64
C LEU A 175 -8.81 -9.45 33.01
N HIS A 176 -9.35 -10.20 33.98
CA HIS A 176 -9.54 -9.67 35.33
C HIS A 176 -8.29 -9.80 36.19
N VAL A 177 -7.93 -8.72 36.87
CA VAL A 177 -6.77 -8.68 37.77
C VAL A 177 -7.26 -8.71 39.22
N TRP A 178 -6.75 -9.64 40.01
CA TRP A 178 -7.11 -9.78 41.43
C TRP A 178 -6.26 -8.88 42.32
N SER A 179 -4.96 -8.77 42.03
CA SER A 179 -4.04 -8.00 42.85
C SER A 179 -2.89 -7.38 42.03
N PRO A 180 -2.27 -6.30 42.52
CA PRO A 180 -2.76 -5.46 43.61
C PRO A 180 -4.01 -4.65 43.19
N ALA A 181 -4.72 -4.11 44.18
CA ALA A 181 -5.81 -3.16 43.94
C ALA A 181 -5.27 -1.88 43.26
N ALA A 182 -6.14 -1.15 42.55
CA ALA A 182 -5.76 0.13 41.97
C ALA A 182 -5.30 1.11 43.07
N GLY A 183 -4.17 1.79 42.84
CA GLY A 183 -3.57 2.73 43.79
C GLY A 183 -2.79 2.09 44.94
N ALA A 184 -2.61 0.76 44.93
CA ALA A 184 -1.86 0.08 45.97
C ALA A 184 -0.41 0.57 46.08
N ILE A 185 0.16 0.43 47.27
CA ILE A 185 1.58 0.72 47.54
C ILE A 185 2.43 -0.48 47.12
N LEU A 186 3.42 -0.26 46.27
CA LEU A 186 4.38 -1.29 45.87
C LEU A 186 5.35 -1.58 47.02
N ARG A 187 5.33 -2.82 47.50
CA ARG A 187 6.27 -3.39 48.48
C ARG A 187 7.05 -4.54 47.85
N ALA A 188 8.08 -5.02 48.55
CA ALA A 188 8.90 -6.13 48.09
C ALA A 188 8.08 -7.40 47.79
N GLY A 189 7.15 -7.75 48.66
CA GLY A 189 6.26 -8.92 48.49
C GLY A 189 4.93 -8.61 47.80
N THR A 190 4.81 -7.50 47.06
CA THR A 190 3.56 -7.21 46.33
C THR A 190 3.41 -8.20 45.17
N ARG A 191 2.36 -9.01 45.23
CA ARG A 191 1.99 -9.97 44.20
C ARG A 191 1.02 -9.37 43.19
N PHE A 192 1.38 -9.48 41.92
CA PHE A 192 0.52 -9.18 40.78
C PHE A 192 -0.17 -10.47 40.38
N GLY A 193 -1.49 -10.56 40.53
CA GLY A 193 -2.27 -11.78 40.30
C GLY A 193 -3.45 -11.51 39.37
N TRP A 194 -3.73 -12.43 38.46
CA TRP A 194 -4.76 -12.30 37.44
C TRP A 194 -5.46 -13.63 37.11
N GLU A 195 -6.58 -13.52 36.38
CA GLU A 195 -7.34 -14.65 35.86
C GLU A 195 -6.59 -15.41 34.75
N ALA A 196 -6.68 -16.73 34.75
CA ALA A 196 -6.14 -17.57 33.67
C ALA A 196 -6.97 -17.41 32.38
N ILE A 197 -6.30 -17.15 31.26
CA ILE A 197 -6.92 -16.97 29.95
C ILE A 197 -6.69 -18.22 29.08
N PRO A 198 -7.75 -18.94 28.66
CA PRO A 198 -7.64 -20.04 27.72
C PRO A 198 -6.95 -19.64 26.42
N GLY A 199 -6.00 -20.45 25.95
CA GLY A 199 -5.25 -20.19 24.72
C GLY A 199 -4.04 -19.25 24.88
N ALA A 200 -3.85 -18.64 26.05
CA ALA A 200 -2.63 -17.89 26.36
C ALA A 200 -1.43 -18.83 26.46
N ARG A 201 -0.30 -18.43 25.86
CA ARG A 201 1.01 -19.09 25.99
C ARG A 201 1.94 -18.36 26.93
N VAL A 202 1.83 -17.03 26.96
CA VAL A 202 2.55 -16.19 27.91
C VAL A 202 1.67 -15.04 28.38
N TYR A 203 1.93 -14.57 29.59
CA TYR A 203 1.46 -13.28 30.07
C TYR A 203 2.59 -12.27 30.04
N LYS A 204 2.25 -11.02 29.80
CA LYS A 204 3.18 -9.90 29.87
C LYS A 204 2.66 -8.85 30.83
N LEU A 205 3.35 -8.67 31.95
CA LEU A 205 3.11 -7.56 32.88
C LEU A 205 3.94 -6.37 32.40
N GLU A 206 3.32 -5.21 32.23
CA GLU A 206 4.00 -4.01 31.78
C GLU A 206 3.71 -2.84 32.72
N ILE A 207 4.74 -2.01 32.95
CA ILE A 207 4.70 -0.89 33.89
C ILE A 207 5.21 0.37 33.17
N TRP A 208 4.44 1.44 33.25
CA TRP A 208 4.74 2.74 32.67
C TRP A 208 4.74 3.84 33.73
N ASP A 209 5.57 4.84 33.53
CA ASP A 209 5.53 6.07 34.33
C ASP A 209 4.19 6.79 34.05
N ALA A 210 3.47 7.18 35.11
CA ALA A 210 2.18 7.87 34.98
C ALA A 210 2.32 9.37 34.65
N GLY A 211 3.55 9.91 34.62
CA GLY A 211 3.85 11.29 34.28
C GLY A 211 3.75 11.61 32.77
N ALA A 212 3.95 12.89 32.44
CA ALA A 212 3.89 13.39 31.07
C ALA A 212 4.93 12.70 30.17
N GLY A 213 4.47 11.79 29.31
CA GLY A 213 5.30 11.06 28.34
C GLY A 213 5.16 9.54 28.37
N GLY A 214 4.51 8.94 29.39
CA GLY A 214 4.09 7.53 29.36
C GLY A 214 5.19 6.52 29.02
N ARG A 215 6.42 6.74 29.51
CA ARG A 215 7.56 5.87 29.17
C ARG A 215 7.41 4.50 29.84
N ARG A 216 7.58 3.42 29.08
CA ARG A 216 7.65 2.05 29.61
C ARG A 216 8.90 1.89 30.48
N VAL A 217 8.72 1.55 31.74
CA VAL A 217 9.81 1.41 32.73
C VAL A 217 10.20 -0.05 32.91
N ALA A 218 9.22 -0.95 32.85
CA ALA A 218 9.46 -2.38 32.94
C ALA A 218 8.45 -3.17 32.11
N GLY A 219 8.84 -4.39 31.78
CA GLY A 219 7.84 -5.43 31.69
C GLY A 219 8.47 -6.82 31.70
N VAL A 220 7.67 -7.73 32.23
CA VAL A 220 8.06 -9.07 32.63
C VAL A 220 7.23 -10.03 31.79
N VAL A 221 7.86 -11.06 31.25
CA VAL A 221 7.18 -12.15 30.54
C VAL A 221 7.06 -13.33 31.50
N ILE A 222 5.87 -13.88 31.60
CA ILE A 222 5.48 -14.93 32.54
C ILE A 222 4.88 -16.08 31.72
N GLY A 223 5.27 -17.33 32.02
CA GLY A 223 4.71 -18.51 31.37
C GLY A 223 3.21 -18.66 31.65
N SER A 224 2.46 -19.28 30.75
CA SER A 224 1.01 -19.49 30.91
C SER A 224 0.62 -20.38 32.11
N ASP A 225 1.57 -21.14 32.65
CA ASP A 225 1.45 -21.96 33.86
C ASP A 225 1.44 -21.14 35.16
N HIS A 226 1.73 -19.84 35.06
CA HIS A 226 1.68 -18.90 36.17
C HIS A 226 0.67 -17.79 35.92
N THR A 227 -0.13 -17.48 36.93
CA THR A 227 -1.09 -16.36 36.93
C THR A 227 -0.83 -15.36 38.05
N GLU A 228 0.34 -15.48 38.69
CA GLU A 228 0.85 -14.51 39.66
C GLU A 228 2.35 -14.29 39.48
N VAL A 229 2.83 -13.10 39.85
CA VAL A 229 4.26 -12.78 39.87
C VAL A 229 4.59 -11.72 40.92
N GLU A 230 5.78 -11.83 41.51
CA GLU A 230 6.41 -10.78 42.31
C GLU A 230 7.49 -10.07 41.47
N LEU A 231 7.60 -8.74 41.59
CA LEU A 231 8.62 -8.01 40.84
C LEU A 231 10.01 -8.29 41.43
N SER A 232 10.94 -8.71 40.57
CA SER A 232 12.34 -8.87 40.96
C SER A 232 12.95 -7.56 41.44
N ASP A 233 13.98 -7.65 42.28
CA ASP A 233 14.72 -6.48 42.82
C ASP A 233 15.24 -5.57 41.71
N VAL A 234 15.71 -6.16 40.60
CA VAL A 234 16.17 -5.45 39.40
C VAL A 234 15.05 -4.66 38.73
N THR A 235 13.82 -5.17 38.74
CA THR A 235 12.68 -4.46 38.18
C THR A 235 12.24 -3.33 39.11
N ARG A 236 12.20 -3.61 40.42
CA ARG A 236 11.83 -2.63 41.44
C ARG A 236 12.82 -1.46 41.51
N SER A 237 14.12 -1.70 41.35
CA SER A 237 15.14 -0.64 41.38
C SER A 237 15.05 0.36 40.22
N ARG A 238 14.33 0.02 39.14
CA ARG A 238 14.05 0.95 38.03
C ARG A 238 12.89 1.90 38.32
N LEU A 239 12.12 1.64 39.37
CA LEU A 239 10.99 2.45 39.78
C LEU A 239 11.46 3.48 40.81
N THR A 240 11.20 4.75 40.54
CA THR A 240 11.61 5.87 41.38
C THR A 240 10.67 6.00 42.58
N PRO A 241 11.19 6.04 43.83
CA PRO A 241 10.39 6.31 45.03
C PRO A 241 9.59 7.61 44.92
N GLY A 242 8.39 7.62 45.52
CA GLY A 242 7.49 8.77 45.50
C GLY A 242 6.77 9.02 44.18
N ARG A 243 6.90 8.12 43.18
CA ARG A 243 6.19 8.21 41.91
C ARG A 243 5.01 7.24 41.81
N THR A 244 4.05 7.64 40.99
CA THR A 244 2.93 6.80 40.57
C THR A 244 3.24 6.19 39.21
N TYR A 245 2.89 4.92 39.06
CA TYR A 245 3.04 4.14 37.85
C TYR A 245 1.68 3.59 37.42
N THR A 246 1.51 3.38 36.12
CA THR A 246 0.42 2.60 35.56
C THR A 246 0.92 1.24 35.13
N TRP A 247 0.07 0.23 35.21
CA TRP A 247 0.41 -1.12 34.82
C TRP A 247 -0.80 -1.88 34.27
N LEU A 248 -0.51 -2.90 33.47
CA LEU A 248 -1.52 -3.82 32.93
C LEU A 248 -0.90 -5.19 32.63
N VAL A 249 -1.74 -6.19 32.44
CA VAL A 249 -1.37 -7.54 32.00
C VAL A 249 -1.97 -7.84 30.64
N ARG A 250 -1.18 -8.44 29.76
CA ARG A 250 -1.61 -8.97 28.45
C ARG A 250 -1.43 -10.48 28.40
N ALA A 251 -2.43 -11.18 27.89
CA ALA A 251 -2.34 -12.59 27.52
C ALA A 251 -2.02 -12.70 26.03
N ILE A 252 -1.00 -13.47 25.67
CA ILE A 252 -0.48 -13.60 24.31
C ILE A 252 -0.54 -15.06 23.87
N ASP A 253 -1.08 -15.34 22.69
CA ASP A 253 -1.21 -16.70 22.14
C ASP A 253 0.09 -17.20 21.45
N ALA A 254 0.04 -18.41 20.89
CA ALA A 254 1.17 -19.03 20.19
C ALA A 254 1.58 -18.29 18.90
N ALA A 255 0.67 -17.50 18.31
CA ALA A 255 0.93 -16.68 17.13
C ALA A 255 1.49 -15.28 17.50
N GLY A 256 1.65 -14.98 18.79
CA GLY A 256 2.13 -13.69 19.28
C GLY A 256 1.05 -12.61 19.36
N ARG A 257 -0.23 -12.97 19.23
CA ARG A 257 -1.36 -12.03 19.27
C ARG A 257 -1.85 -11.84 20.70
N VAL A 258 -2.25 -10.62 21.04
CA VAL A 258 -2.87 -10.33 22.35
C VAL A 258 -4.31 -10.81 22.33
N VAL A 259 -4.61 -11.87 23.08
CA VAL A 259 -5.96 -12.48 23.14
C VAL A 259 -6.80 -11.91 24.28
N ALA A 260 -6.18 -11.40 25.34
CA ALA A 260 -6.86 -10.72 26.43
C ALA A 260 -5.98 -9.65 27.09
N GLN A 261 -6.59 -8.62 27.67
CA GLN A 261 -5.91 -7.51 28.33
C GLN A 261 -6.66 -7.04 29.58
N SER A 262 -5.90 -6.68 30.62
CA SER A 262 -6.49 -6.06 31.80
C SER A 262 -6.89 -4.61 31.57
N GLU A 263 -7.71 -4.09 32.48
CA GLU A 263 -7.77 -2.65 32.71
C GLU A 263 -6.41 -2.11 33.14
N VAL A 264 -6.17 -0.82 32.89
CA VAL A 264 -4.97 -0.13 33.39
C VAL A 264 -5.20 0.20 34.86
N ARG A 265 -4.28 -0.24 35.72
CA ARG A 265 -4.28 0.05 37.16
C ARG A 265 -3.13 0.97 37.53
N THR A 266 -3.33 1.73 38.60
CA THR A 266 -2.28 2.56 39.20
C THR A 266 -1.58 1.84 40.35
N LEU A 267 -0.34 2.22 40.60
CA LEU A 267 0.53 1.70 41.64
C LEU A 267 1.39 2.85 42.17
N VAL A 268 1.57 2.95 43.48
CA VAL A 268 2.39 3.99 44.11
C VAL A 268 3.66 3.37 44.67
N VAL A 269 4.82 3.90 44.29
CA VAL A 269 6.08 3.50 44.93
C VAL A 269 6.28 4.39 46.15
N PRO A 270 6.34 3.82 47.37
CA PRO A 270 6.43 4.62 48.59
C PRO A 270 7.70 5.46 48.59
N HIS A 271 7.65 6.64 49.21
CA HIS A 271 8.86 7.32 49.62
C HIS A 271 9.52 6.48 50.71
N TYR A 272 10.79 6.15 50.56
CA TYR A 272 11.56 5.61 51.68
C TYR A 272 12.10 6.80 52.46
N ASP A 273 11.37 7.26 53.47
CA ASP A 273 11.98 8.04 54.53
C ASP A 273 12.92 7.10 55.29
N ALA A 274 14.21 7.41 55.30
CA ALA A 274 15.13 6.74 56.22
C ALA A 274 14.63 6.98 57.65
N PRO A 275 14.65 5.98 58.55
CA PRO A 275 14.33 6.22 59.94
C PRO A 275 15.30 7.30 60.47
N LEU A 276 14.74 8.36 61.05
CA LEU A 276 15.50 9.35 61.81
C LEU A 276 16.35 8.57 62.82
N ALA A 277 17.67 8.69 62.69
CA ALA A 277 18.60 8.15 63.67
C ALA A 277 18.19 8.69 65.04
N GLY A 278 17.77 7.78 65.91
CA GLY A 278 17.22 8.10 67.22
C GLY A 278 18.16 9.00 68.01
N GLU A 279 17.56 10.02 68.60
CA GLU A 279 18.10 10.77 69.72
C GLU A 279 18.61 9.78 70.78
N ARG A 280 19.86 9.99 71.20
CA ARG A 280 20.39 9.59 72.50
C ARG A 280 21.08 10.80 73.10
#